data_AF-A0A9W6R1M6-F1
#
_entry.id   AF-A0A9W6R1M6-F1
#
_cell.length_a   1.000
_cell.length_b   1.000
_cell.length_c   1.000
_cell.angle_alpha   90.00
_cell.angle_beta   90.00
_cell.angle_gamma   90.00
#
_symmetry.space_group_name_H-M   'P 1'
#
loop_
_entity.id
_entity.type
_entity.pdbx_description
1 polymer ?
#
loop_
_entity_poly.entity_id
_entity_poly.type
_entity_poly.pdbx_seq_one_letter_code
_entity_poly.pdbx_strand_id
1 'polypeptide(L)'
;MITVDEWHGSLHEYNGKRWVGPPKTASSARRIHLPPFLVELLRQNLNTHPYEYVFTTESGTWLWRSTFARRILRPAADGNPDASDPAIRTRPGVFPEGVA
;
A
#
# COMPACT_ATOMS: atom_id res chain seq x y z
N MET A 1 -4.46 -6.31 14.32
CA MET A 1 -3.09 -6.83 14.11
C MET A 1 -3.06 -7.52 12.76
N ILE A 2 -1.94 -7.43 12.05
CA ILE A 2 -1.66 -8.22 10.85
C ILE A 2 -0.41 -9.05 11.06
N THR A 3 -0.29 -10.17 10.35
CA THR A 3 0.89 -11.03 10.37
C THR A 3 1.57 -10.96 9.02
N VAL A 4 2.88 -10.71 9.01
CA VAL A 4 3.74 -10.92 7.86
C VAL A 4 4.13 -12.39 7.85
N ASP A 5 3.60 -13.14 6.88
CA ASP A 5 3.84 -14.57 6.73
C ASP A 5 5.33 -14.88 6.46
N GLU A 6 5.81 -16.00 6.97
CA GLU A 6 7.23 -16.36 6.85
C GLU A 6 7.62 -16.84 5.44
N TRP A 7 6.66 -17.41 4.69
CA TRP A 7 6.89 -18.00 3.36
C TRP A 7 6.34 -17.12 2.24
N HIS A 8 5.36 -16.28 2.53
CA HIS A 8 4.63 -15.46 1.56
C HIS A 8 4.51 -14.00 1.97
N GLY A 9 5.26 -13.54 2.98
CA GLY A 9 5.15 -12.20 3.54
C GLY A 9 5.78 -11.07 2.72
N SER A 10 6.36 -11.37 1.55
CA SER A 10 7.05 -10.35 0.74
C SER A 10 6.73 -10.49 -0.75
N LEU A 11 6.38 -9.37 -1.37
CA LEU A 11 6.35 -9.23 -2.82
C LEU A 11 7.77 -8.94 -3.32
N HIS A 12 8.28 -9.81 -4.18
CA HIS A 12 9.58 -9.68 -4.82
C HIS A 12 9.42 -9.08 -6.21
N GLU A 13 10.36 -8.22 -6.60
CA GLU A 13 10.41 -7.60 -7.92
C GLU A 13 11.83 -7.72 -8.48
N TYR A 14 11.99 -8.44 -9.59
CA TYR A 14 13.28 -8.61 -10.24
C TYR A 14 13.13 -8.88 -11.73
N ASN A 15 13.93 -8.19 -12.56
CA ASN A 15 14.00 -8.37 -14.02
C ASN A 15 12.62 -8.45 -14.72
N GLY A 16 11.74 -7.48 -14.42
CA GLY A 16 10.40 -7.42 -15.02
C GLY A 16 9.41 -8.48 -14.51
N LYS A 17 9.78 -9.27 -13.50
CA LYS A 17 8.93 -10.27 -12.87
C LYS A 17 8.58 -9.89 -11.44
N ARG A 18 7.44 -10.41 -10.97
CA ARG A 18 6.96 -10.30 -9.60
C ARG A 18 6.48 -11.65 -9.10
N TRP A 19 6.75 -11.95 -7.84
CA TRP A 19 6.26 -13.15 -7.17
C TRP A 19 6.19 -12.92 -5.67
N VAL A 20 5.33 -13.66 -4.99
CA VAL A 20 5.27 -13.67 -3.53
C VAL A 20 6.22 -14.75 -3.02
N GLY A 21 6.91 -14.45 -1.93
CA GLY A 21 7.85 -15.38 -1.32
C GLY A 21 8.27 -14.93 0.08
N PRO A 22 9.25 -15.64 0.67
CA PRO A 22 9.68 -15.35 2.03
C PRO A 22 10.28 -13.94 2.10
N PRO A 23 10.12 -13.22 3.21
CA PRO A 23 10.85 -11.99 3.46
C PRO A 23 12.37 -12.21 3.39
N LYS A 24 13.12 -11.13 3.10
CA LYS A 24 14.58 -11.20 2.99
C LYS A 24 15.26 -11.76 4.26
N THR A 25 14.68 -11.52 5.43
CA THR A 25 15.20 -11.98 6.72
C THR A 25 14.09 -12.61 7.56
N ALA A 26 14.42 -13.62 8.37
CA ALA A 26 13.47 -14.26 9.28
C ALA A 26 12.81 -13.25 10.24
N SER A 27 13.56 -12.26 10.73
CA SER A 27 13.05 -11.19 11.60
C SER A 27 11.96 -10.33 10.97
N SER A 28 11.82 -10.37 9.64
CA SER A 28 10.80 -9.60 8.94
C SER A 28 9.43 -10.28 9.01
N ALA A 29 9.38 -11.61 9.18
CA ALA A 29 8.17 -12.35 9.50
C ALA A 29 7.77 -12.02 10.95
N ARG A 30 6.69 -11.25 11.11
CA ARG A 30 6.32 -10.69 12.41
C ARG A 30 4.87 -10.25 12.44
N ARG A 31 4.38 -10.01 13.64
CA ARG A 31 3.09 -9.36 13.87
C ARG A 31 3.26 -7.85 13.92
N ILE A 32 2.32 -7.14 13.32
CA ILE A 32 2.26 -5.67 13.31
C ILE A 32 0.94 -5.26 13.93
N HIS A 33 1.03 -4.44 14.99
CA HIS A 33 -0.13 -3.82 15.59
C HIS A 33 -0.64 -2.70 14.69
N LEU A 34 -1.95 -2.65 14.51
CA LEU A 34 -2.61 -1.62 13.71
C LEU A 34 -3.40 -0.72 14.64
N PRO A 35 -3.35 0.62 14.46
CA PRO A 35 -4.25 1.53 15.14
C PRO A 35 -5.72 1.17 14.85
N PRO A 36 -6.66 1.39 15.79
CA PRO A 36 -8.07 1.07 15.58
C PRO A 36 -8.68 1.71 14.33
N PHE A 37 -8.35 2.98 14.04
CA PHE A 37 -8.87 3.66 12.85
C PHE A 37 -8.47 2.95 11.55
N LEU A 38 -7.23 2.44 11.48
CA LEU A 38 -6.74 1.74 10.30
C LEU A 38 -7.39 0.36 10.14
N VAL A 39 -7.67 -0.32 11.25
CA VAL A 39 -8.41 -1.60 11.21
C VAL A 39 -9.79 -1.38 10.59
N GLU A 40 -10.48 -0.30 10.95
CA GLU A 40 -11.81 0.00 10.42
C GLU A 40 -11.75 0.29 8.91
N LEU A 41 -10.82 1.15 8.48
CA LEU A 41 -10.63 1.45 7.06
C LEU A 41 -10.30 0.19 6.22
N LEU A 42 -9.45 -0.69 6.75
CA LEU A 42 -9.10 -1.93 6.07
C LEU A 42 -10.29 -2.90 5.98
N ARG A 43 -11.13 -2.98 7.02
CA ARG A 43 -12.36 -3.80 6.98
C ARG A 43 -13.34 -3.31 5.92
N GLN A 44 -13.56 -1.99 5.86
CA GLN A 44 -14.44 -1.40 4.86
C GLN A 44 -13.96 -1.74 3.44
N ASN A 45 -12.65 -1.62 3.19
CA ASN A 45 -12.07 -1.99 1.90
C ASN A 45 -12.24 -3.49 1.60
N LEU A 46 -11.92 -4.36 2.56
CA LEU A 46 -12.03 -5.82 2.41
C LEU A 46 -13.45 -6.30 2.11
N ASN A 47 -14.48 -5.63 2.64
CA ASN A 47 -15.87 -6.00 2.44
C ASN A 47 -16.35 -5.81 1.00
N THR A 48 -15.71 -4.92 0.23
CA THR A 48 -16.10 -4.62 -1.16
C THR A 48 -15.10 -5.14 -2.18
N HIS A 49 -13.95 -5.66 -1.73
CA HIS A 49 -12.83 -5.97 -2.61
C HIS A 49 -13.00 -7.33 -3.29
N PRO A 50 -12.96 -7.41 -4.64
CA PRO A 50 -13.25 -8.65 -5.35
C PRO A 50 -12.01 -9.53 -5.60
N TYR A 51 -10.81 -9.09 -5.19
CA TYR A 51 -9.56 -9.78 -5.51
C TYR A 51 -8.89 -10.39 -4.29
N GLU A 52 -8.01 -11.37 -4.52
CA GLU A 52 -7.22 -12.04 -3.49
C GLU A 52 -6.32 -11.06 -2.69
N TYR A 53 -5.70 -10.09 -3.37
CA TYR A 53 -4.79 -9.12 -2.76
C TYR A 53 -5.47 -7.76 -2.59
N VAL A 54 -5.38 -7.18 -1.40
CA VAL A 54 -6.10 -5.95 -1.00
C VAL A 54 -5.65 -4.70 -1.78
N PHE A 55 -4.36 -4.59 -2.11
CA PHE A 55 -3.79 -3.44 -2.80
C PHE A 55 -3.29 -3.83 -4.19
N THR A 56 -4.13 -3.59 -5.20
CA THR A 56 -3.91 -4.02 -6.58
C THR A 56 -4.15 -2.87 -7.56
N THR A 57 -3.86 -3.12 -8.83
CA THR A 57 -4.43 -2.35 -9.94
C THR A 57 -5.96 -2.53 -9.98
N GLU A 58 -6.64 -1.71 -10.78
CA GLU A 58 -8.08 -1.85 -11.07
C GLU A 58 -8.43 -3.21 -11.68
N SER A 59 -7.47 -3.88 -12.31
CA SER A 59 -7.61 -5.24 -12.85
C SER A 59 -7.29 -6.36 -11.86
N GLY A 60 -7.00 -6.04 -10.59
CA GLY A 60 -6.68 -7.04 -9.56
C GLY A 60 -5.25 -7.57 -9.57
N THR A 61 -4.36 -7.02 -10.41
CA THR A 61 -2.95 -7.44 -10.45
C THR A 61 -2.11 -6.67 -9.44
N TRP A 62 -0.96 -7.23 -9.01
CA TRP A 62 -0.05 -6.52 -8.11
C TRP A 62 0.41 -5.18 -8.68
N LEU A 63 0.61 -4.20 -7.80
CA LEU A 63 1.25 -2.94 -8.15
C LEU A 63 2.78 -3.12 -8.21
N TRP A 64 3.43 -2.47 -9.18
CA TRP A 64 4.88 -2.27 -9.10
C TRP A 64 5.20 -1.29 -7.99
N ARG A 65 6.25 -1.53 -7.21
CA ARG A 65 6.70 -0.62 -6.14
C ARG A 65 6.92 0.80 -6.65
N SER A 66 7.55 0.94 -7.82
CA SER A 66 7.80 2.25 -8.44
C SER A 66 6.51 2.94 -8.86
N THR A 67 5.54 2.20 -9.42
CA THR A 67 4.23 2.72 -9.80
C THR A 67 3.44 3.16 -8.58
N PHE A 68 3.38 2.32 -7.54
CA PHE A 68 2.72 2.66 -6.28
C PHE A 68 3.32 3.92 -5.67
N ALA A 69 4.65 3.97 -5.52
CA ALA A 69 5.33 5.11 -4.94
C ALA A 69 5.04 6.40 -5.74
N ARG A 70 5.25 6.39 -7.07
CA ARG A 70 5.18 7.60 -7.89
C ARG A 70 3.76 8.06 -8.21
N ARG A 71 2.82 7.14 -8.40
CA ARG A 71 1.47 7.46 -8.91
C ARG A 71 0.38 7.42 -7.85
N ILE A 72 0.62 6.76 -6.72
CA ILE A 72 -0.39 6.61 -5.66
C ILE A 72 0.10 7.32 -4.40
N LEU A 73 1.23 6.87 -3.83
CA LEU A 73 1.69 7.37 -2.53
C LEU A 73 2.10 8.84 -2.56
N ARG A 74 2.96 9.26 -3.51
CA ARG A 74 3.45 10.64 -3.58
C ARG A 74 2.31 11.64 -3.87
N PRO A 75 1.43 11.41 -4.86
CA PRO A 75 0.27 12.27 -5.04
C PRO A 75 -0.64 12.34 -3.81
N ALA A 76 -0.87 11.24 -3.11
CA ALA A 76 -1.72 11.24 -1.91
C ALA A 76 -1.10 11.99 -0.72
N ALA A 77 0.23 11.90 -0.55
CA ALA A 77 0.94 12.55 0.55
C ALA A 77 1.28 14.02 0.25
N ASP A 78 1.85 14.28 -0.92
CA ASP A 78 2.44 15.56 -1.30
C ASP A 78 1.48 16.43 -2.14
N GLY A 79 0.34 15.89 -2.57
CA GLY A 79 -0.55 16.53 -3.54
C GLY A 79 -0.05 16.39 -4.98
N ASN A 80 -0.85 16.86 -5.94
CA ASN A 80 -0.51 16.86 -7.37
C ASN A 80 -0.89 18.17 -8.09
N PRO A 81 -0.39 19.34 -7.65
CA PRO A 81 -0.78 20.63 -8.21
C PRO A 81 -0.39 20.78 -9.69
N ASP A 82 0.76 20.25 -10.09
CA ASP A 82 1.30 20.41 -11.46
C ASP A 82 0.75 19.39 -12.46
N ALA A 83 -0.06 18.42 -12.01
CA ALA A 83 -0.72 17.50 -12.91
C ALA A 83 -1.74 18.27 -13.75
N SER A 84 -1.64 18.23 -15.08
CA SER A 84 -2.55 18.97 -15.96
C SER A 84 -3.99 18.50 -15.81
N ASP A 85 -4.22 17.18 -15.79
CA ASP A 85 -5.53 16.55 -15.68
C ASP A 85 -5.46 15.22 -14.90
N PRO A 86 -5.38 15.26 -13.56
CA PRO A 86 -5.34 14.04 -12.76
C PRO A 86 -6.75 13.49 -12.56
N ALA A 87 -6.88 12.16 -12.60
CA ALA A 87 -8.14 11.47 -12.27
C ALA A 87 -8.70 11.87 -10.89
N ILE A 88 -7.81 12.13 -9.92
CA ILE A 88 -8.17 12.71 -8.62
C ILE A 88 -7.16 13.82 -8.30
N ARG A 89 -7.67 15.04 -8.08
CA ARG A 89 -6.86 16.16 -7.60
C ARG A 89 -6.64 16.02 -6.10
N THR A 90 -5.39 15.94 -5.67
CA THR A 90 -4.98 15.84 -4.27
C THR A 90 -4.20 17.09 -3.85
N ARG A 91 -4.26 17.39 -2.56
CA ARG A 91 -3.48 18.45 -1.92
C ARG A 91 -2.53 17.82 -0.89
N PRO A 92 -1.40 18.47 -0.55
CA PRO A 92 -0.53 17.98 0.52
C PRO A 92 -1.34 17.68 1.78
N GLY A 93 -1.07 16.52 2.39
CA GLY A 93 -1.66 16.18 3.67
C GLY A 93 -1.16 17.17 4.74
N VAL A 94 -2.08 17.95 5.32
CA VAL A 94 -1.76 18.81 6.46
C VAL A 94 -1.93 17.96 7.72
N PHE A 95 -0.82 17.53 8.32
CA PHE A 95 -0.88 17.07 9.70
C PHE A 95 -1.11 18.32 10.58
N PRO A 96 -2.08 18.31 11.51
CA PRO A 96 -2.20 19.40 12.46
C PRO A 96 -0.87 19.55 13.21
N GLU A 97 -0.38 20.78 13.35
CA GLU A 97 0.84 21.05 14.11
C GLU A 97 0.74 20.43 15.51
N GLY A 98 1.80 19.73 15.93
CA GLY A 98 1.93 19.23 17.31
C GLY A 98 1.81 17.72 17.53
N VAL A 99 1.85 16.89 16.49
CA VAL A 99 2.00 15.43 16.67
C VAL A 99 3.34 14.97 16.10
N ALA A 100 4.37 14.99 16.95
CA ALA A 100 5.65 14.31 16.75
C ALA A 100 5.99 13.52 18.02
#